data_AF-A0A9D5Q7L6-F1
#
_entry.id   AF-A0A9D5Q7L6-F1
#
_cell.length_a   1.000
_cell.length_b   1.000
_cell.length_c   1.000
_cell.angle_alpha   90.00
_cell.angle_beta   90.00
_cell.angle_gamma   90.00
#
_symmetry.space_group_name_H-M   'P 1'
#
loop_
_entity.id
_entity.type
_entity.pdbx_description
1 polymer ?
#
loop_
_entity_poly.entity_id
_entity_poly.type
_entity_poly.pdbx_seq_one_letter_code
_entity_poly.pdbx_strand_id
1 'polypeptide(L)'
;FEDTLALLRDHRIVPSRLKAQYADDQRLTYLPFLLLLNKHDDPSFDEYVEIFSELIPTDDWLFLSISAATGYHLDRLKHRLVERLEIIRVYSKIPGKEPDFTAPFLLKKGDTVEIFAGKVHHDFLEHLKTARVWGQDVYDGQMVQRDHILHDRDIVELHL
;
A
#
# COMPACT_ATOMS: atom_id res chain seq x y z
N PHE A 1 -20.58 15.97 0.34
CA PHE A 1 -19.98 14.62 0.19
C PHE A 1 -20.42 13.97 -1.11
N GLU A 2 -21.72 13.97 -1.42
CA GLU A 2 -22.26 13.48 -2.71
C GLU A 2 -21.59 14.15 -3.92
N ASP A 3 -21.36 15.46 -3.88
CA ASP A 3 -20.66 16.20 -4.94
C ASP A 3 -19.23 15.67 -5.17
N THR A 4 -18.52 15.30 -4.10
CA THR A 4 -17.18 14.72 -4.19
C THR A 4 -17.23 13.35 -4.87
N LEU A 5 -18.23 12.53 -4.54
CA LEU A 5 -18.43 11.24 -5.20
C LEU A 5 -18.90 11.39 -6.66
N ALA A 6 -19.69 12.42 -6.97
CA ALA A 6 -20.03 12.78 -8.34
C ALA A 6 -18.77 13.15 -9.14
N LEU A 7 -17.94 14.04 -8.61
CA LEU A 7 -16.68 14.43 -9.25
C LEU A 7 -15.77 13.24 -9.53
N LEU A 8 -15.60 12.34 -8.56
CA LEU A 8 -14.77 11.14 -8.74
C LEU A 8 -15.34 10.21 -9.82
N ARG A 9 -16.67 10.06 -9.89
CA ARG A 9 -17.34 9.26 -10.91
C ARG A 9 -17.17 9.85 -12.32
N ASP A 10 -17.18 11.17 -12.46
CA ASP A 10 -16.90 11.84 -13.75
C ASP A 10 -15.49 11.49 -14.25
N HIS A 11 -14.56 11.26 -13.32
CA HIS A 11 -13.21 10.76 -13.60
C HIS A 11 -13.09 9.23 -13.60
N ARG A 12 -14.21 8.50 -13.57
CA ARG A 12 -14.28 7.02 -13.55
C ARG A 12 -13.60 6.38 -12.33
N ILE A 13 -13.51 7.10 -11.22
CA ILE A 13 -12.92 6.61 -9.96
C ILE A 13 -14.05 6.30 -8.98
N VAL A 14 -14.01 5.11 -8.41
CA VAL A 14 -14.96 4.66 -7.38
C VAL A 14 -14.20 4.09 -6.18
N PRO A 15 -14.62 4.41 -4.93
CA PRO A 15 -14.09 3.75 -3.76
C PRO A 15 -14.24 2.23 -3.84
N SER A 16 -13.18 1.48 -3.56
CA SER A 16 -13.12 0.03 -3.75
C SER A 16 -14.20 -0.74 -2.98
N ARG A 17 -14.66 -0.24 -1.83
CA ARG A 17 -15.79 -0.83 -1.08
C ARG A 17 -17.14 -0.73 -1.79
N LEU A 18 -17.32 0.25 -2.68
CA LEU A 18 -18.56 0.40 -3.45
C LEU A 18 -18.56 -0.47 -4.69
N LYS A 19 -17.51 -1.27 -4.94
CA LYS A 19 -17.40 -2.13 -6.13
C LYS A 19 -18.62 -3.03 -6.34
N ALA A 20 -19.20 -3.57 -5.27
CA ALA A 20 -20.40 -4.40 -5.36
C ALA A 20 -21.63 -3.64 -5.93
N GLN A 21 -21.73 -2.34 -5.68
CA GLN A 21 -22.83 -1.50 -6.16
C GLN A 21 -22.69 -1.12 -7.65
N TYR A 22 -21.49 -1.28 -8.22
CA TYR A 22 -21.16 -0.88 -9.60
C TYR A 22 -20.55 -2.04 -10.41
N ALA A 23 -20.84 -3.29 -10.03
CA ALA A 23 -20.16 -4.48 -10.54
C ALA A 23 -20.24 -4.64 -12.08
N ASP A 24 -21.25 -4.06 -12.71
CA ASP A 24 -21.49 -4.18 -14.16
C ASP A 24 -20.70 -3.18 -15.03
N ASP A 25 -20.07 -2.16 -14.44
CA ASP A 25 -19.30 -1.18 -15.22
C ASP A 25 -17.78 -1.44 -15.17
N GLN A 26 -17.30 -2.17 -16.18
CA GLN A 26 -15.88 -2.49 -16.37
C GLN A 26 -15.01 -1.26 -16.68
N ARG A 27 -15.61 -0.10 -16.93
CA ARG A 27 -14.88 1.14 -17.21
C ARG A 27 -14.43 1.86 -15.94
N LEU A 28 -14.89 1.44 -14.76
CA LEU A 28 -14.58 2.09 -13.50
C LEU A 28 -13.26 1.59 -12.90
N THR A 29 -12.46 2.52 -12.40
CA THR A 29 -11.25 2.26 -11.63
C THR A 29 -11.59 2.27 -10.15
N TYR A 30 -11.36 1.13 -9.49
CA TYR A 30 -11.65 0.96 -8.06
C TYR A 30 -10.38 1.18 -7.23
N LEU A 31 -10.37 2.21 -6.39
CA LEU A 31 -9.21 2.54 -5.55
C LEU A 31 -9.58 2.48 -4.06
N PRO A 32 -8.66 2.14 -3.16
CA PRO A 32 -8.88 2.29 -1.71
C PRO A 32 -8.95 3.78 -1.33
N PHE A 33 -9.84 4.12 -0.40
CA PHE A 33 -10.04 5.49 0.06
C PHE A 33 -9.88 5.56 1.58
N LEU A 34 -9.34 6.68 2.06
CA LEU A 34 -9.28 7.04 3.47
C LEU A 34 -9.94 8.41 3.63
N LEU A 35 -10.90 8.51 4.53
CA LEU A 35 -11.59 9.77 4.80
C LEU A 35 -10.88 10.49 5.94
N LEU A 36 -10.50 11.75 5.73
CA LEU A 36 -9.79 12.54 6.73
C LEU A 36 -10.69 13.66 7.24
N LEU A 37 -10.99 13.64 8.52
CA LEU A 37 -11.72 14.72 9.20
C LEU A 37 -10.69 15.70 9.73
N ASN A 38 -10.42 16.73 8.94
CA ASN A 38 -9.47 17.77 9.30
C ASN A 38 -10.09 18.77 10.28
N LYS A 39 -9.26 19.63 10.88
CA LYS A 39 -9.65 20.68 11.85
C LYS A 39 -10.02 20.17 13.23
N HIS A 40 -9.38 19.08 13.70
CA HIS A 40 -9.54 18.62 15.09
C HIS A 40 -9.10 19.66 16.14
N ASP A 41 -8.39 20.70 15.75
CA ASP A 41 -8.06 21.85 16.59
C ASP A 41 -9.23 22.83 16.81
N ASP A 42 -10.34 22.68 16.08
CA ASP A 42 -11.53 23.50 16.23
C ASP A 42 -12.34 23.06 17.47
N PRO A 43 -12.73 23.98 18.38
CA PRO A 43 -13.54 23.64 19.55
C PRO A 43 -14.89 22.99 19.21
N SER A 44 -15.45 23.27 18.04
CA SER A 44 -16.70 22.69 17.56
C SER A 44 -16.50 21.37 16.80
N PHE A 45 -15.28 20.82 16.76
CA PHE A 45 -14.98 19.60 16.00
C PHE A 45 -15.87 18.43 16.36
N ASP A 46 -16.10 18.19 17.66
CA ASP A 46 -16.90 17.06 18.12
C ASP A 46 -18.36 17.17 17.64
N GLU A 47 -18.95 18.37 17.69
CA GLU A 47 -20.29 18.65 17.15
C GLU A 47 -20.36 18.37 15.64
N TYR A 48 -19.34 18.79 14.87
CA TYR A 48 -19.27 18.51 13.45
C TYR A 48 -19.11 17.01 13.14
N VAL A 49 -18.36 16.27 13.96
CA VAL A 49 -18.19 14.82 13.80
C VAL A 49 -19.49 14.08 14.06
N GLU A 50 -20.26 14.50 15.07
CA GLU A 50 -21.59 13.93 15.36
C GLU A 50 -22.53 14.12 14.16
N ILE A 51 -22.67 15.36 13.68
CA ILE A 51 -23.50 15.68 12.49
C ILE A 51 -23.02 14.87 11.28
N PHE A 52 -21.71 14.79 11.06
CA PHE A 52 -21.14 14.06 9.95
C PHE A 52 -21.42 12.55 10.03
N SER A 53 -21.39 11.98 11.24
CA SER A 53 -21.64 10.57 11.50
C SER A 53 -23.11 10.19 11.28
N GLU A 54 -24.03 11.13 11.43
CA GLU A 54 -25.45 10.93 11.09
C GLU A 54 -25.69 10.95 9.57
N LEU A 55 -24.94 11.76 8.83
CA LEU A 55 -25.11 11.96 7.39
C LEU A 55 -24.44 10.87 6.54
N ILE A 56 -23.47 10.15 7.10
CA ILE A 56 -22.72 9.11 6.39
C ILE A 56 -22.85 7.80 7.17
N PRO A 57 -23.33 6.70 6.56
CA PRO A 57 -23.37 5.40 7.21
C PRO A 57 -21.95 5.02 7.68
N THR A 58 -21.73 5.10 9.00
CA THR A 58 -20.41 4.98 9.64
C THR A 58 -19.88 3.56 9.64
N ASP A 59 -20.73 2.57 9.35
CA ASP A 59 -20.38 1.15 9.40
C ASP A 59 -19.30 0.75 8.38
N ASP A 60 -19.09 1.52 7.31
CA ASP A 60 -18.17 1.18 6.21
C ASP A 60 -17.07 2.21 5.92
N TRP A 61 -17.09 3.39 6.54
CA TRP A 61 -16.10 4.45 6.30
C TRP A 61 -15.09 4.51 7.43
N LEU A 62 -13.87 4.00 7.20
CA LEU A 62 -12.75 4.35 8.07
C LEU A 62 -12.42 5.83 7.88
N PHE A 63 -12.84 6.65 8.83
CA PHE A 63 -12.39 8.03 8.95
C PHE A 63 -11.28 8.14 10.00
N LEU A 64 -10.33 9.04 9.75
CA LEU A 64 -9.29 9.42 10.71
C LEU A 64 -9.39 10.93 10.93
N SER A 65 -9.58 11.32 12.18
CA SER A 65 -9.51 12.72 12.55
C SER A 65 -8.07 13.21 12.65
N ILE A 66 -7.80 14.38 12.08
CA ILE A 66 -6.48 15.02 12.05
C ILE A 66 -6.61 16.53 12.27
N SER A 67 -5.50 17.16 12.65
CA SER A 67 -5.33 18.60 12.45
C SER A 67 -4.10 18.83 11.59
N ALA A 68 -4.32 19.32 10.37
CA ALA A 68 -3.21 19.76 9.51
C ALA A 68 -2.48 20.97 10.10
N ALA A 69 -3.12 21.76 10.97
CA ALA A 69 -2.54 22.95 11.57
C ALA A 69 -1.61 22.61 12.74
N THR A 70 -2.01 21.70 13.62
CA THR A 70 -1.23 21.34 14.82
C THR A 70 -0.38 20.09 14.63
N GLY A 71 -0.63 19.33 13.57
CA GLY A 71 -0.02 18.03 13.33
C GLY A 71 -0.70 16.87 14.06
N TYR A 72 -1.83 17.13 14.74
CA TYR A 72 -2.58 16.10 15.46
C TYR A 72 -2.90 14.90 14.53
N HIS A 73 -2.56 13.70 14.99
CA HIS A 73 -2.73 12.42 14.30
C HIS A 73 -2.07 12.26 12.92
N LEU A 74 -1.19 13.18 12.49
CA LEU A 74 -0.49 13.00 11.21
C LEU A 74 0.45 11.78 11.20
N ASP A 75 1.03 11.41 12.34
CA ASP A 75 1.82 10.17 12.41
C ASP A 75 0.94 8.92 12.29
N ARG A 76 -0.25 8.94 12.91
CA ARG A 76 -1.24 7.86 12.73
C ARG A 76 -1.70 7.76 11.27
N LEU A 77 -1.85 8.89 10.58
CA LEU A 77 -2.14 8.92 9.14
C LEU A 77 -1.05 8.23 8.33
N LYS A 78 0.23 8.51 8.58
CA LYS A 78 1.36 7.87 7.89
C LYS A 78 1.30 6.34 8.01
N HIS A 79 1.11 5.83 9.24
CA HIS A 79 1.01 4.39 9.48
C HIS A 79 -0.18 3.77 8.73
N ARG A 80 -1.35 4.40 8.79
CA ARG A 80 -2.55 3.94 8.09
C ARG A 80 -2.38 3.92 6.57
N LEU A 81 -1.66 4.89 6.00
CA LEU A 81 -1.37 4.90 4.57
C LEU A 81 -0.49 3.73 4.15
N VAL A 82 0.58 3.45 4.90
CA VAL A 82 1.47 2.32 4.60
C VAL A 82 0.72 0.98 4.70
N GLU A 83 -0.08 0.79 5.74
CA GLU A 83 -0.94 -0.40 5.90
C GLU A 83 -1.89 -0.56 4.71
N ARG A 84 -2.55 0.53 4.28
CA ARG A 84 -3.56 0.50 3.20
C ARG A 84 -2.98 0.34 1.81
N LEU A 85 -1.75 0.80 1.60
CA LEU A 85 -1.07 0.62 0.32
C LEU A 85 -0.60 -0.82 0.13
N GLU A 86 -0.58 -1.63 1.20
CA GLU A 86 -0.13 -3.03 1.20
C GLU A 86 1.22 -3.16 0.50
N ILE A 87 2.17 -2.30 0.87
CA ILE A 87 3.52 -2.27 0.30
C ILE A 87 4.52 -2.93 1.24
N ILE A 88 5.52 -3.56 0.65
CA ILE A 88 6.66 -4.19 1.34
C ILE A 88 7.97 -3.61 0.79
N ARG A 89 8.99 -3.54 1.64
CA ARG A 89 10.36 -3.17 1.26
C ARG A 89 11.16 -4.42 1.02
N VAL A 90 11.86 -4.51 -0.10
CA VAL A 90 12.78 -5.61 -0.38
C VAL A 90 14.15 -5.02 -0.68
N TYR A 91 15.19 -5.58 -0.08
CA TYR A 91 16.56 -5.08 -0.18
C TYR A 91 17.36 -5.97 -1.13
N SER A 92 18.05 -5.36 -2.10
CA SER A 92 18.92 -6.10 -3.01
C SER A 92 20.26 -6.42 -2.38
N LYS A 93 20.79 -7.60 -2.67
CA LYS A 93 22.14 -8.01 -2.32
C LYS A 93 22.88 -8.48 -3.56
N ILE A 94 24.11 -7.98 -3.75
CA ILE A 94 25.00 -8.46 -4.82
C ILE A 94 25.79 -9.67 -4.28
N PRO A 95 25.98 -10.74 -5.09
CA PRO A 95 26.82 -11.87 -4.72
C PRO A 95 28.19 -11.43 -4.17
N GLY A 96 28.53 -11.91 -2.98
CA GLY A 96 29.79 -11.58 -2.29
C GLY A 96 29.88 -10.18 -1.67
N LYS A 97 28.81 -9.38 -1.71
CA LYS A 97 28.73 -8.07 -1.03
C LYS A 97 27.66 -8.06 0.05
N GLU A 98 27.76 -7.09 0.94
CA GLU A 98 26.71 -6.80 1.92
C GLU A 98 25.42 -6.32 1.23
N PRO A 99 24.24 -6.54 1.83
CA PRO A 99 22.98 -6.00 1.35
C PRO A 99 22.96 -4.47 1.37
N ASP A 100 22.29 -3.85 0.40
CA ASP A 100 22.04 -2.41 0.41
C ASP A 100 20.74 -2.08 1.16
N PHE A 101 20.86 -1.55 2.37
CA PHE A 101 19.71 -1.12 3.19
C PHE A 101 19.28 0.32 2.96
N THR A 102 19.97 1.08 2.10
CA THR A 102 19.73 2.51 1.89
C THR A 102 18.67 2.76 0.82
N ALA A 103 18.54 1.85 -0.15
CA ALA A 103 17.63 1.98 -1.28
C ALA A 103 16.76 0.71 -1.46
N PRO A 104 15.71 0.51 -0.64
CA PRO A 104 14.80 -0.61 -0.81
C PRO A 104 13.97 -0.47 -2.09
N PHE A 105 13.66 -1.61 -2.69
CA PHE A 105 12.60 -1.72 -3.69
C PHE A 105 11.25 -1.79 -2.98
N LEU A 106 10.28 -0.99 -3.44
CA LEU A 106 8.89 -1.06 -2.96
C LEU A 106 8.09 -2.01 -3.85
N LEU A 107 7.54 -3.06 -3.26
CA LEU A 107 6.69 -4.05 -3.90
C LEU A 107 5.30 -4.04 -3.26
N LYS A 108 4.33 -4.67 -3.92
CA LYS A 108 3.05 -4.99 -3.30
C LYS A 108 3.20 -6.26 -2.47
N LYS A 109 2.48 -6.32 -1.35
CA LYS A 109 2.40 -7.53 -0.54
C LYS A 109 1.83 -8.66 -1.40
N GLY A 110 2.51 -9.81 -1.41
CA GLY A 110 2.17 -10.94 -2.27
C GLY A 110 2.92 -10.97 -3.60
N ASP A 111 3.70 -9.93 -3.93
CA ASP A 111 4.60 -9.96 -5.09
C ASP A 111 5.71 -11.02 -4.89
N THR A 112 6.20 -11.56 -6.00
CA THR A 112 7.18 -12.64 -6.02
C THR A 112 8.59 -12.16 -6.34
N VAL A 113 9.56 -13.07 -6.22
CA VAL A 113 10.95 -12.88 -6.68
C VAL A 113 11.00 -12.45 -8.15
N GLU A 114 10.12 -12.97 -9.01
CA GLU A 114 10.04 -12.56 -10.42
C GLU A 114 9.71 -11.08 -10.60
N ILE A 115 8.70 -10.59 -9.86
CA ILE A 115 8.32 -9.17 -9.89
C ILE A 115 9.47 -8.31 -9.37
N PHE A 116 10.14 -8.75 -8.31
CA PHE A 116 11.34 -8.08 -7.80
C PHE A 116 12.45 -8.01 -8.85
N ALA A 117 12.77 -9.13 -9.49
CA ALA A 117 13.80 -9.22 -10.52
C ALA A 117 13.58 -8.23 -11.66
N GLY A 118 12.34 -8.11 -12.15
CA GLY A 118 11.99 -7.13 -13.18
C GLY A 118 12.14 -5.67 -12.75
N LYS A 119 11.99 -5.36 -11.45
CA LYS A 119 12.28 -4.02 -10.92
C LYS A 119 13.78 -3.73 -10.82
N VAL A 120 14.60 -4.75 -10.60
CA VAL A 120 16.06 -4.61 -10.58
C VAL A 120 16.60 -4.38 -11.99
N HIS A 121 16.31 -5.28 -12.93
CA HIS A 121 16.69 -5.13 -14.33
C HIS A 121 15.97 -6.15 -15.22
N HIS A 122 15.72 -5.80 -16.49
CA HIS A 122 15.03 -6.68 -17.44
C HIS A 122 15.75 -8.02 -17.68
N ASP A 123 17.09 -8.03 -17.71
CA ASP A 123 17.89 -9.27 -17.87
C ASP A 123 17.58 -10.30 -16.77
N PHE A 124 17.35 -9.86 -15.53
CA PHE A 124 16.97 -10.78 -14.46
C PHE A 124 15.56 -11.34 -14.71
N LEU A 125 14.62 -10.52 -15.17
CA LEU A 125 13.30 -11.03 -15.51
C LEU A 125 13.37 -12.12 -16.59
N GLU A 126 14.22 -11.98 -17.61
CA GLU A 126 14.29 -12.97 -18.69
C GLU A 126 15.12 -14.22 -18.33
N HIS A 127 16.18 -14.06 -17.53
CA HIS A 127 17.20 -15.10 -17.36
C HIS A 127 17.41 -15.57 -15.92
N LEU A 128 16.62 -15.10 -14.94
CA LEU A 128 16.72 -15.56 -13.55
C LEU A 128 16.53 -17.07 -13.43
N LYS A 129 17.55 -17.74 -12.90
CA LYS A 129 17.52 -19.17 -12.57
C LYS A 129 17.01 -19.40 -11.17
N THR A 130 17.59 -18.71 -10.18
CA THR A 130 17.25 -18.84 -8.76
C THR A 130 17.54 -17.54 -8.03
N ALA A 131 17.02 -17.41 -6.82
CA ALA A 131 17.42 -16.37 -5.88
C ALA A 131 17.81 -16.97 -4.54
N ARG A 132 18.61 -16.25 -3.77
CA ARG A 132 18.80 -16.50 -2.33
C ARG A 132 18.07 -15.42 -1.55
N VAL A 133 17.35 -15.83 -0.51
CA VAL A 133 16.57 -14.93 0.33
C VAL A 133 17.03 -15.03 1.79
N TRP A 134 17.07 -13.89 2.46
CA TRP A 134 17.20 -13.79 3.92
C TRP A 134 16.01 -12.97 4.41
N GLY A 135 15.28 -13.47 5.40
CA GLY A 135 14.10 -12.78 5.88
C GLY A 135 13.07 -13.72 6.46
N GLN A 136 11.81 -13.38 6.27
CA GLN A 136 10.72 -14.13 6.86
C GLN A 136 10.45 -15.44 6.10
N ASP A 137 10.09 -16.50 6.83
CA ASP A 137 9.65 -17.80 6.29
C ASP A 137 10.66 -18.53 5.40
N VAL A 138 11.95 -18.17 5.52
CA VAL A 138 13.08 -18.86 4.90
C VAL A 138 14.23 -19.00 5.89
N TYR A 139 15.10 -19.98 5.65
CA TYR A 139 16.42 -19.98 6.29
C TYR A 139 17.35 -18.97 5.61
N ASP A 140 18.27 -18.40 6.38
CA ASP A 140 19.24 -17.44 5.86
C ASP A 140 20.00 -17.96 4.64
N GLY A 141 19.80 -17.30 3.49
CA GLY A 141 20.45 -17.65 2.22
C GLY A 141 19.82 -18.84 1.51
N GLN A 142 18.60 -19.24 1.89
CA GLN A 142 17.86 -20.31 1.25
C GLN A 142 17.64 -20.00 -0.23
N MET A 143 17.92 -20.99 -1.09
CA MET A 143 17.62 -20.90 -2.51
C MET A 143 16.12 -21.08 -2.75
N VAL A 144 15.53 -20.13 -3.47
CA VAL A 144 14.11 -20.12 -3.83
C VAL A 144 13.93 -19.97 -5.34
N GLN A 145 12.73 -20.33 -5.80
CA GLN A 145 12.31 -20.19 -7.18
C GLN A 145 11.64 -18.83 -7.43
N ARG A 146 11.35 -18.54 -8.70
CA ARG A 146 10.83 -17.25 -9.19
C ARG A 146 9.45 -16.89 -8.61
N ASP A 147 8.66 -17.88 -8.26
CA ASP A 147 7.30 -17.79 -7.71
C ASP A 147 7.25 -17.61 -6.20
N HIS A 148 8.41 -17.62 -5.51
CA HIS A 148 8.46 -17.39 -4.08
C HIS A 148 7.95 -15.98 -3.73
N ILE A 149 6.98 -15.92 -2.81
CA ILE A 149 6.38 -14.68 -2.32
C ILE A 149 7.34 -14.01 -1.33
N LEU A 150 7.58 -12.71 -1.55
CA LEU A 150 8.46 -11.92 -0.69
C LEU A 150 7.68 -11.23 0.44
N HIS A 151 8.39 -10.98 1.54
CA HIS A 151 7.89 -10.31 2.75
C HIS A 151 8.59 -8.96 2.97
N ASP A 152 8.02 -8.15 3.87
CA ASP A 152 8.63 -6.86 4.21
C ASP A 152 9.97 -7.07 4.90
N ARG A 153 10.97 -6.36 4.37
CA ARG A 153 12.39 -6.36 4.74
C ARG A 153 13.19 -7.59 4.32
N ASP A 154 12.65 -8.43 3.44
CA ASP A 154 13.45 -9.50 2.85
C ASP A 154 14.65 -8.94 2.08
N ILE A 155 15.75 -9.67 2.12
CA ILE A 155 16.96 -9.42 1.36
C ILE A 155 17.04 -10.46 0.26
N VAL A 156 17.28 -10.03 -0.98
CA VAL A 156 17.27 -10.92 -2.15
C VAL A 156 18.56 -10.76 -2.95
N GLU A 157 19.24 -11.89 -3.18
CA GLU A 157 20.38 -12.03 -4.08
C GLU A 157 19.94 -12.82 -5.31
N LEU A 158 20.00 -12.19 -6.49
CA LEU A 158 19.54 -12.79 -7.75
C LEU A 158 20.68 -13.55 -8.46
N HIS A 159 20.37 -14.72 -9.01
CA HIS A 159 21.33 -15.56 -9.75
C HIS A 159 20.82 -15.91 -11.15
N LEU A 160 21.61 -15.52 -12.17
CA LEU A 160 21.38 -15.81 -13.58
C LEU A 160 21.90 -17.19 -14.01
#